data_AF-A0A5N9BM97-F1
#
_entry.id   AF-A0A5N9BM97-F1
#
_cell.length_a   1.000
_cell.length_b   1.000
_cell.length_c   1.000
_cell.angle_alpha   90.00
_cell.angle_beta   90.00
_cell.angle_gamma   90.00
#
_symmetry.space_group_name_H-M   'P 1'
#
loop_
_entity.id
_entity.type
_entity.pdbx_description
1 polymer ?
#
loop_
_entity_poly.entity_id
_entity_poly.type
_entity_poly.pdbx_seq_one_letter_code
_entity_poly.pdbx_strand_id
1 'polypeptide(L)'
;MPQDEDRPLAEDITTPIKIQPGVDHSTPDDWSWKYISTSQPNAAEFHISHSESTRVLIDVLRPSDSADDANFVLSKEIPIVILDSLDKYWATESKTRLPLAGVRVPVEGDTVAEAKRALAADLGAQLRLLLLLSSSHKGKIAPALLENLKYLSSCMESGSNSS
;
A
#
# COMPACT_ATOMS: atom_id res chain seq x y z
N MET A 1 16.19 -26.30 33.65
CA MET A 1 17.18 -25.29 34.11
C MET A 1 16.42 -23.99 34.20
N PRO A 2 16.49 -23.22 35.31
CA PRO A 2 15.74 -21.97 35.39
C PRO A 2 16.33 -21.00 34.36
N GLN A 3 15.51 -20.61 33.38
CA GLN A 3 15.85 -19.55 32.44
C GLN A 3 15.99 -18.25 33.24
N ASP A 4 17.06 -17.54 32.95
CA ASP A 4 17.39 -16.23 33.52
C ASP A 4 16.33 -15.24 32.99
N GLU A 5 15.32 -14.93 33.81
CA GLU A 5 14.12 -14.19 33.40
C GLU A 5 14.40 -12.74 32.96
N ASP A 6 15.64 -12.25 33.13
CA ASP A 6 16.07 -10.88 32.83
C ASP A 6 16.79 -10.71 31.48
N ARG A 7 16.76 -11.72 30.59
CA ARG A 7 17.43 -11.60 29.27
C ARG A 7 16.54 -10.91 28.22
N PRO A 8 17.07 -9.93 27.48
CA PRO A 8 16.34 -9.30 26.39
C PRO A 8 16.12 -10.31 25.25
N LEU A 9 14.88 -10.39 24.75
CA LEU A 9 14.43 -11.28 23.66
C LEU A 9 15.35 -11.27 22.41
N ALA A 10 16.03 -10.15 22.15
CA ALA A 10 16.95 -10.00 21.02
C ALA A 10 18.16 -10.95 21.08
N GLU A 11 18.58 -11.37 22.27
CA GLU A 11 19.73 -12.28 22.46
C GLU A 11 19.33 -13.77 22.36
N ASP A 12 18.04 -14.08 22.50
CA ASP A 12 17.50 -15.45 22.51
C ASP A 12 17.53 -16.08 21.10
N ILE A 13 17.25 -15.27 20.08
CA ILE A 13 17.18 -15.69 18.66
C ILE A 13 18.54 -16.12 18.09
N THR A 14 19.64 -15.68 18.71
CA THR A 14 21.01 -15.95 18.25
C THR A 14 21.75 -16.97 19.11
N THR A 15 21.13 -17.46 20.19
CA THR A 15 21.83 -18.35 21.12
C THR A 15 21.85 -19.79 20.55
N PRO A 16 23.03 -20.40 20.35
CA PRO A 16 23.11 -21.75 19.81
C PRO A 16 22.47 -22.76 20.77
N ILE A 17 21.51 -23.53 20.26
CA ILE A 17 20.90 -24.63 21.01
C ILE A 17 21.93 -25.75 21.15
N LYS A 18 22.28 -26.12 22.39
CA LYS A 18 23.14 -27.28 22.67
C LYS A 18 22.32 -28.57 22.53
N ILE A 19 22.39 -29.21 21.36
CA ILE A 19 21.73 -30.49 21.10
C ILE A 19 22.51 -31.61 21.80
N GLN A 20 21.86 -32.34 22.71
CA GLN A 20 22.43 -33.53 23.33
C GLN A 20 22.05 -34.79 22.52
N PRO A 21 23.00 -35.69 22.21
CA PRO A 21 22.70 -36.90 21.45
C PRO A 21 21.69 -37.79 22.19
N GLY A 22 20.60 -38.16 21.52
CA GLY A 22 19.60 -39.11 22.04
C GLY A 22 18.38 -38.48 22.74
N VAL A 23 18.26 -37.15 22.75
CA VAL A 23 17.06 -36.45 23.26
C VAL A 23 16.34 -35.78 22.09
N ASP A 24 15.13 -36.23 21.80
CA ASP A 24 14.26 -35.61 20.80
C ASP A 24 13.51 -34.44 21.45
N HIS A 25 13.86 -33.21 21.05
CA HIS A 25 13.19 -31.98 21.48
C HIS A 25 12.13 -31.52 20.45
N SER A 26 11.58 -32.44 19.65
CA SER A 26 10.52 -32.13 18.66
C SER A 26 9.22 -31.59 19.26
N THR A 27 8.99 -31.77 20.56
CA THR A 27 7.91 -31.13 21.33
C THR A 27 8.43 -30.60 22.66
N PRO A 28 8.80 -29.31 22.76
CA PRO A 28 9.15 -28.68 24.03
C PRO A 28 7.91 -28.49 24.91
N ASP A 29 8.01 -28.81 26.20
CA ASP A 29 6.89 -28.81 27.17
C ASP A 29 6.26 -27.41 27.39
N ASP A 30 6.99 -26.32 27.08
CA ASP A 30 6.58 -24.94 27.35
C ASP A 30 6.04 -24.17 26.12
N TRP A 31 5.90 -24.83 24.96
CA TRP A 31 5.38 -24.16 23.76
C TRP A 31 3.85 -24.25 23.70
N SER A 32 3.16 -23.18 24.12
CA SER A 32 1.71 -23.07 23.92
C SER A 32 1.37 -22.89 22.44
N TRP A 33 1.04 -23.98 21.75
CA TRP A 33 0.52 -23.93 20.38
C TRP A 33 -0.88 -23.30 20.37
N LYS A 34 -1.00 -22.07 19.86
CA LYS A 34 -2.31 -21.48 19.54
C LYS A 34 -2.72 -21.92 18.14
N TYR A 35 -3.81 -22.66 18.05
CA TYR A 35 -4.42 -23.03 16.77
C TYR A 35 -5.05 -21.78 16.15
N ILE A 36 -4.35 -21.13 15.22
CA ILE A 36 -4.89 -20.01 14.45
C ILE A 36 -5.56 -20.60 13.21
N SER A 37 -6.90 -20.58 13.19
CA SER A 37 -7.70 -21.06 12.07
C SER A 37 -7.51 -20.17 10.84
N THR A 38 -7.09 -20.76 9.72
CA THR A 38 -6.88 -20.05 8.43
C THR A 38 -8.16 -19.82 7.63
N SER A 39 -9.34 -19.96 8.26
CA SER A 39 -10.65 -19.86 7.62
C SER A 39 -11.35 -18.50 7.78
N GLN A 40 -10.66 -17.51 8.36
CA GLN A 40 -11.09 -16.11 8.30
C GLN A 40 -10.36 -15.40 7.15
N PRO A 41 -11.05 -14.47 6.46
CA PRO A 41 -10.68 -14.06 5.11
C PRO A 41 -9.31 -13.40 5.08
N ASN A 42 -8.53 -13.78 4.09
CA ASN A 42 -7.24 -13.25 3.68
C ASN A 42 -7.31 -11.73 3.48
N ALA A 43 -7.31 -10.96 4.57
CA ALA A 43 -6.74 -9.65 4.55
C ALA A 43 -5.23 -9.89 4.42
N ALA A 44 -4.66 -9.58 3.26
CA ALA A 44 -3.22 -9.46 3.14
C ALA A 44 -2.79 -8.35 4.11
N GLU A 45 -2.55 -8.73 5.36
CA GLU A 45 -1.95 -7.89 6.38
C GLU A 45 -0.46 -7.96 6.11
N PHE A 46 0.03 -6.98 5.35
CA PHE A 46 1.45 -6.82 5.15
C PHE A 46 2.07 -6.51 6.51
N HIS A 47 2.75 -7.49 7.09
CA HIS A 47 3.67 -7.27 8.19
C HIS A 47 4.86 -6.47 7.65
N ILE A 48 4.69 -5.15 7.54
CA ILE A 48 5.81 -4.24 7.33
C ILE A 48 6.59 -4.27 8.64
N SER A 49 7.62 -5.13 8.68
CA SER A 49 8.61 -5.10 9.75
C SER A 49 9.21 -3.70 9.80
N HIS A 50 9.22 -3.07 10.98
CA HIS A 50 9.76 -1.72 11.23
C HIS A 50 11.24 -1.52 10.81
N SER A 51 11.90 -2.52 10.22
CA SER A 51 13.26 -2.47 9.70
C SER A 51 13.38 -2.10 8.21
N GLU A 52 12.31 -2.12 7.42
CA GLU A 52 12.39 -1.92 5.95
C GLU A 52 11.72 -0.63 5.43
N SER A 53 10.92 0.04 6.26
CA SER A 53 10.29 1.34 5.94
C SER A 53 10.54 2.29 7.10
N THR A 54 11.40 3.29 6.88
CA THR A 54 11.90 4.13 7.98
C THR A 54 10.91 5.24 8.33
N ARG A 55 10.12 5.71 7.35
CA ARG A 55 9.22 6.85 7.54
C ARG A 55 7.96 6.74 6.71
N VAL A 56 6.82 6.98 7.35
CA VAL A 56 5.53 7.20 6.69
C VAL A 56 5.25 8.70 6.71
N LEU A 57 5.00 9.28 5.54
CA LEU A 57 4.68 10.68 5.35
C LEU A 57 3.22 10.82 4.95
N ILE A 58 2.54 11.79 5.54
CA ILE A 58 1.23 12.25 5.07
C ILE A 58 1.50 13.54 4.30
N ASP A 59 1.16 13.54 3.01
CA ASP A 59 1.36 14.69 2.13
C ASP A 59 0.10 14.94 1.28
N VAL A 60 0.16 15.93 0.41
CA VAL A 60 -0.90 16.27 -0.55
C VAL A 60 -0.39 16.23 -1.98
N LEU A 61 -1.14 15.59 -2.85
CA LEU A 61 -0.99 15.65 -4.29
C LEU A 61 -1.68 16.92 -4.79
N ARG A 62 -0.94 17.74 -5.54
CA ARG A 62 -1.36 19.06 -6.02
C ARG A 62 -1.54 19.06 -7.54
N PRO A 63 -2.27 20.05 -8.09
CA PRO A 63 -2.32 20.27 -9.54
C PRO A 63 -0.93 20.32 -10.18
N SER A 64 0.06 20.94 -9.52
CA SER A 64 1.45 21.03 -9.98
C SER A 64 2.20 19.69 -10.04
N ASP A 65 1.66 18.63 -9.44
CA ASP A 65 2.22 17.28 -9.55
C ASP A 65 1.72 16.53 -10.79
N SER A 66 0.76 17.11 -11.54
CA SER A 66 0.34 16.57 -12.84
C SER A 66 1.34 17.03 -13.91
N ALA A 67 1.67 16.15 -14.86
CA ALA A 67 2.50 16.53 -16.01
C ALA A 67 1.73 17.48 -16.95
N ASP A 68 2.43 18.44 -17.55
CA ASP A 68 1.84 19.44 -18.45
C ASP A 68 1.18 18.80 -19.70
N ASP A 69 1.64 17.61 -20.09
CA ASP A 69 1.15 16.85 -21.23
C ASP A 69 0.15 15.74 -20.86
N ALA A 70 -0.25 15.64 -19.59
CA ALA A 70 -1.17 14.63 -19.13
C ALA A 70 -2.60 14.81 -19.72
N ASN A 71 -3.25 13.69 -20.05
CA ASN A 71 -4.64 13.72 -20.54
C ASN A 71 -5.64 14.19 -19.48
N PHE A 72 -5.34 13.92 -18.21
CA PHE A 72 -6.14 14.33 -17.07
C PHE A 72 -5.21 14.90 -16.00
N VAL A 73 -5.58 16.05 -15.46
CA VAL A 73 -4.81 16.78 -14.44
C VAL A 73 -5.65 16.96 -13.18
N LEU A 74 -5.01 17.08 -12.03
CA LEU A 74 -5.69 17.32 -10.76
C LEU A 74 -6.24 18.75 -10.70
N SER A 75 -7.49 18.90 -10.29
CA SER A 75 -8.14 20.22 -10.09
C SER A 75 -8.15 20.69 -8.64
N LYS A 76 -7.89 19.78 -7.69
CA LYS A 76 -7.83 20.08 -6.25
C LYS A 76 -6.75 19.26 -5.55
N GLU A 77 -6.37 19.72 -4.36
CA GLU A 77 -5.43 18.97 -3.52
C GLU A 77 -6.05 17.68 -2.99
N ILE A 78 -5.28 16.60 -3.05
CA ILE A 78 -5.68 15.28 -2.62
C ILE A 78 -4.71 14.76 -1.55
N PRO A 79 -5.18 14.31 -0.39
CA PRO A 79 -4.32 13.70 0.62
C PRO A 79 -3.78 12.34 0.16
N ILE A 80 -2.48 12.15 0.34
CA ILE A 80 -1.75 10.94 -0.02
C ILE A 80 -0.88 10.46 1.14
N VAL A 81 -0.50 9.20 1.07
CA VAL A 81 0.48 8.57 1.96
C VAL A 81 1.71 8.26 1.13
N ILE A 82 2.88 8.60 1.65
CA ILE A 82 4.16 8.26 1.03
C ILE A 82 4.94 7.40 2.01
N LEU A 83 5.37 6.24 1.55
CA LEU A 83 6.27 5.35 2.28
C LEU A 83 7.69 5.61 1.79
N ASP A 84 8.57 5.93 2.72
CA ASP A 84 10.01 6.03 2.51
C ASP A 84 10.61 4.64 2.77
N SER A 85 10.78 3.87 1.68
CA SER A 85 11.60 2.66 1.72
C SER A 85 13.05 3.07 1.50
N LEU A 86 13.99 2.34 2.10
CA LEU A 86 15.42 2.70 2.09
C LEU A 86 16.01 2.95 0.69
N ASP A 87 15.34 2.43 -0.35
CA ASP A 87 15.69 2.51 -1.76
C ASP A 87 14.77 3.43 -2.60
N LYS A 88 13.50 3.61 -2.23
CA LYS A 88 12.47 4.23 -3.06
C LYS A 88 11.40 4.95 -2.23
N TYR A 89 10.69 5.85 -2.89
CA TYR A 89 9.46 6.44 -2.37
C TYR A 89 8.25 5.79 -3.01
N TRP A 90 7.31 5.33 -2.19
CA TRP A 90 6.07 4.72 -2.64
C TRP A 90 4.90 5.62 -2.29
N ALA A 91 4.25 6.20 -3.29
CA ALA A 91 3.09 7.04 -3.10
C ALA A 91 1.80 6.24 -3.30
N THR A 92 0.85 6.42 -2.39
CA THR A 92 -0.49 5.84 -2.48
C THR A 92 -1.52 6.82 -1.96
N GLU A 93 -2.77 6.55 -2.30
CA GLU A 93 -3.91 7.31 -1.83
C GLU A 93 -4.20 7.12 -0.34
N SER A 94 -4.71 8.17 0.31
CA SER A 94 -5.17 8.07 1.68
C SER A 94 -6.54 7.40 1.74
N LYS A 95 -6.62 6.15 2.23
CA LYS A 95 -7.90 5.41 2.37
C LYS A 95 -8.99 6.13 3.18
N THR A 96 -8.62 7.05 4.06
CA THR A 96 -9.57 7.84 4.88
C THR A 96 -10.21 9.01 4.14
N ARG A 97 -9.63 9.49 3.04
CA ARG A 97 -10.17 10.61 2.24
C ARG A 97 -10.30 10.31 0.74
N LEU A 98 -9.74 9.17 0.30
CA LEU A 98 -9.71 8.67 -1.05
C LEU A 98 -9.85 7.13 -1.05
N PRO A 99 -11.00 6.57 -0.61
CA PRO A 99 -11.21 5.14 -0.73
C PRO A 99 -11.62 4.83 -2.17
N LEU A 100 -10.66 4.72 -3.09
CA LEU A 100 -10.95 4.06 -4.35
C LEU A 100 -11.11 2.57 -4.07
N ALA A 101 -12.23 2.02 -4.52
CA ALA A 101 -12.57 0.63 -4.32
C ALA A 101 -11.71 -0.25 -5.25
N GLY A 102 -10.99 -1.20 -4.66
CA GLY A 102 -10.13 -2.15 -5.39
C GLY A 102 -8.78 -2.36 -4.72
N VAL A 103 -8.03 -3.36 -5.20
CA VAL A 103 -6.63 -3.54 -4.81
C VAL A 103 -5.79 -2.59 -5.65
N ARG A 104 -5.13 -1.63 -5.01
CA ARG A 104 -4.16 -0.75 -5.67
C ARG A 104 -2.78 -0.97 -5.13
N VAL A 105 -1.82 -1.03 -6.05
CA VAL A 105 -0.40 -1.08 -5.75
C VAL A 105 0.09 0.36 -5.65
N PRO A 106 0.78 0.76 -4.57
CA PRO A 106 1.46 2.05 -4.50
C PRO A 106 2.41 2.26 -5.69
N VAL A 107 2.64 3.51 -6.06
CA VAL A 107 3.51 3.85 -7.21
C VAL A 107 4.88 4.27 -6.71
N GLU A 108 5.93 3.73 -7.31
CA GLU A 108 7.32 4.00 -6.95
C GLU A 108 7.89 5.28 -7.59
N GLY A 109 8.91 5.86 -6.96
CA GLY A 109 9.76 6.92 -7.50
C GLY A 109 11.08 7.05 -6.74
N ASP A 110 12.12 7.58 -7.40
CA ASP A 110 13.44 7.82 -6.77
C ASP A 110 13.41 9.00 -5.79
N THR A 111 12.47 9.92 -6.00
CA THR A 111 12.19 11.05 -5.12
C THR A 111 10.72 11.12 -4.76
N VAL A 112 10.40 11.81 -3.67
CA VAL A 112 9.01 12.15 -3.29
C VAL A 112 8.28 12.84 -4.44
N ALA A 113 8.94 13.75 -5.16
CA ALA A 113 8.34 14.46 -6.29
C ALA A 113 8.01 13.52 -7.46
N GLU A 114 8.90 12.57 -7.77
CA GLU A 114 8.64 11.58 -8.83
C GLU A 114 7.53 10.62 -8.43
N ALA A 115 7.53 10.11 -7.19
CA ALA A 115 6.46 9.24 -6.70
C ALA A 115 5.09 9.96 -6.76
N LYS A 116 5.05 11.26 -6.45
CA LYS A 116 3.84 12.09 -6.58
C LYS A 116 3.41 12.24 -8.04
N ARG A 117 4.31 12.60 -8.95
CA ARG A 117 3.99 12.68 -10.39
C ARG A 117 3.52 11.35 -10.94
N ALA A 118 4.15 10.26 -10.55
CA ALA A 118 3.80 8.92 -10.99
C ALA A 118 2.40 8.52 -10.47
N LEU A 119 2.07 8.85 -9.22
CA LEU A 119 0.73 8.66 -8.67
C LEU A 119 -0.32 9.52 -9.40
N ALA A 120 -0.03 10.79 -9.72
CA ALA A 120 -0.93 11.64 -10.49
C ALA A 120 -1.19 11.07 -11.90
N ALA A 121 -0.15 10.57 -12.55
CA ALA A 121 -0.26 9.92 -13.86
C ALA A 121 -1.10 8.63 -13.80
N ASP A 122 -0.89 7.79 -12.79
CA ASP A 122 -1.67 6.57 -12.57
C ASP A 122 -3.17 6.89 -12.33
N LEU A 123 -3.48 7.90 -11.51
CA LEU A 123 -4.86 8.36 -11.31
C LEU A 123 -5.52 8.82 -12.62
N GLY A 124 -4.78 9.57 -13.45
CA GLY A 124 -5.27 10.02 -14.77
C GLY A 124 -5.48 8.86 -15.75
N ALA A 125 -4.57 7.88 -15.77
CA ALA A 125 -4.71 6.67 -16.56
C ALA A 125 -5.95 5.87 -16.15
N GLN A 126 -6.22 5.77 -14.85
CA GLN A 126 -7.39 5.08 -14.33
C GLN A 126 -8.70 5.78 -14.68
N LEU A 127 -8.76 7.11 -14.59
CA LEU A 127 -9.94 7.85 -15.04
C LEU A 127 -10.21 7.60 -16.53
N ARG A 128 -9.17 7.62 -17.37
CA ARG A 128 -9.29 7.29 -18.78
C ARG A 128 -9.86 5.89 -19.01
N LEU A 129 -9.33 4.89 -18.31
CA LEU A 129 -9.81 3.51 -18.40
C LEU A 129 -11.27 3.36 -17.96
N LEU A 130 -11.66 4.01 -16.86
CA LEU A 130 -13.04 3.98 -16.37
C LEU A 130 -14.02 4.65 -17.33
N LEU A 131 -13.63 5.76 -17.99
CA LEU A 131 -14.42 6.41 -19.04
C LEU A 131 -14.59 5.50 -20.26
N LEU A 132 -13.53 4.82 -20.69
CA LEU A 132 -13.59 3.84 -21.80
C LEU A 132 -14.48 2.64 -21.44
N LEU A 133 -14.35 2.10 -20.23
CA LEU A 133 -15.18 0.99 -19.75
C LEU A 133 -16.65 1.40 -19.64
N SER A 134 -16.94 2.57 -19.09
CA SER A 134 -18.29 3.11 -18.94
C SER A 134 -18.98 3.29 -20.30
N SER A 135 -18.26 3.84 -21.28
CA SER A 135 -18.77 4.04 -22.64
C SER A 135 -18.97 2.72 -23.39
N SER A 136 -18.02 1.79 -23.29
CA SER A 136 -18.09 0.46 -23.94
C SER A 136 -19.23 -0.40 -23.41
N HIS A 137 -19.41 -0.45 -22.09
CA HIS A 137 -20.40 -1.33 -21.44
C HIS A 137 -21.78 -0.68 -21.25
N LYS A 138 -22.06 0.48 -21.87
CA LYS A 138 -23.31 1.25 -21.69
C LYS A 138 -23.67 1.45 -20.21
N GLY A 139 -22.67 1.71 -19.37
CA GLY A 139 -22.85 1.88 -17.92
C GLY A 139 -23.08 0.60 -17.10
N LYS A 140 -23.01 -0.60 -17.70
CA LYS A 140 -23.02 -1.88 -16.96
C LYS A 140 -21.64 -2.21 -16.38
N ILE A 141 -21.12 -1.33 -15.54
CA ILE A 141 -19.88 -1.55 -14.78
C ILE A 141 -20.20 -1.79 -13.30
N ALA A 142 -19.29 -2.47 -12.60
CA ALA A 142 -19.48 -2.79 -11.20
C ALA A 142 -19.71 -1.51 -10.35
N PRO A 143 -20.59 -1.54 -9.32
CA PRO A 143 -20.91 -0.35 -8.52
C PRO A 143 -19.68 0.34 -7.92
N ALA A 144 -18.71 -0.44 -7.44
CA ALA A 144 -17.42 0.06 -6.95
C ALA A 144 -16.65 0.90 -8.00
N LEU A 145 -16.69 0.50 -9.27
CA LEU A 145 -16.02 1.24 -10.36
C LEU A 145 -16.77 2.53 -10.72
N LEU A 146 -18.09 2.56 -10.54
CA LEU A 146 -18.88 3.78 -10.70
C LEU A 146 -18.57 4.80 -9.60
N GLU A 147 -18.35 4.34 -8.37
CA GLU A 147 -17.92 5.20 -7.27
C GLU A 147 -16.53 5.79 -7.54
N ASN A 148 -15.58 4.96 -7.99
CA ASN A 148 -14.25 5.42 -8.40
C ASN A 148 -14.32 6.45 -9.52
N LEU A 149 -15.14 6.19 -10.55
CA LEU A 149 -15.34 7.12 -11.65
C LEU A 149 -15.90 8.46 -11.16
N LYS A 150 -16.94 8.45 -10.33
CA LYS A 150 -17.53 9.68 -9.76
C LYS A 150 -16.50 10.45 -8.94
N TYR A 151 -15.70 9.75 -8.14
CA TYR A 151 -14.68 10.38 -7.32
C TYR A 151 -13.60 11.03 -8.17
N LEU A 152 -12.99 10.27 -9.10
CA LEU A 152 -11.91 10.75 -9.96
C LEU A 152 -12.38 11.92 -10.84
N SER A 153 -13.58 11.84 -11.42
CA SER A 153 -14.17 12.96 -12.15
C SER A 153 -14.47 14.18 -11.28
N SER A 154 -14.54 14.05 -9.95
CA SER A 154 -14.70 15.20 -9.05
C SER A 154 -13.39 15.92 -8.75
N CYS A 155 -12.24 15.26 -8.93
CA CYS A 155 -10.93 15.75 -8.53
C CYS A 155 -9.94 15.92 -9.69
N MET A 156 -10.32 15.50 -10.88
CA MET A 156 -9.52 15.63 -12.09
C MET A 156 -10.33 16.27 -13.21
N GLU A 157 -9.61 16.98 -14.08
CA GLU A 157 -10.13 17.65 -15.26
C GLU A 157 -9.35 17.23 -16.50
N SER A 158 -9.96 17.40 -17.66
CA SER A 158 -9.32 17.20 -18.96
C SER A 158 -8.11 18.12 -19.09
N GLY A 159 -6.93 17.54 -19.35
CA GLY A 159 -5.72 18.31 -19.62
C GLY A 159 -5.83 19.08 -20.95
N SER A 160 -5.04 20.12 -21.10
CA SER A 160 -5.02 21.01 -22.28
C SER A 160 -4.82 20.29 -23.62
N ASN A 161 -4.22 19.09 -23.61
CA ASN A 161 -3.99 18.27 -24.79
C ASN A 161 -5.15 17.32 -25.16
N SER A 162 -6.28 17.37 -24.44
CA SER A 162 -7.43 16.47 -24.67
C SER A 162 -8.56 17.08 -25.52
N SER A 163 -8.30 18.22 -26.18
CA SER A 163 -9.21 18.86 -27.15
C SER A 163 -9.02 18.34 -28.58
#